data_AF-A0A0F6QXB0-F1
#
_entry.id   AF-A0A0F6QXB0-F1
#
_cell.length_a   1.000
_cell.length_b   1.000
_cell.length_c   1.000
_cell.angle_alpha   90.00
_cell.angle_beta   90.00
_cell.angle_gamma   90.00
#
_symmetry.space_group_name_H-M   'P 1'
#
loop_
_entity.id
_entity.type
_entity.pdbx_description
1 polymer ?
#
loop_
_entity_poly.entity_id
_entity_poly.type
_entity_poly.pdbx_seq_one_letter_code
_entity_poly.pdbx_strand_id
1 'polypeptide(L)'
;MLDFGTMTPFGWIVFVCVFIMGAAAMSGLLLALRTRDELTRTVMSDVVFYGMICMYLTWSVTNAAPMSWDIALLAAIACGVLPTFSMARIISKGRR
;
A
#
# COMPACT_ATOMS: atom_id res chain seq x y z
N MET A 1 16.60 14.89 -8.81
CA MET A 1 17.26 15.43 -7.60
C MET A 1 16.15 15.97 -6.71
N LEU A 2 16.08 15.55 -5.44
CA LEU A 2 15.10 16.09 -4.48
C LEU A 2 15.54 17.53 -4.14
N ASP A 3 14.87 18.51 -4.73
CA ASP A 3 15.17 19.92 -4.48
C ASP A 3 14.29 20.43 -3.33
N PHE A 4 14.83 20.37 -2.12
CA PHE A 4 14.14 20.78 -0.90
C PHE A 4 13.95 22.31 -0.80
N GLY A 5 14.63 23.10 -1.65
CA GLY A 5 14.58 24.57 -1.63
C GLY A 5 13.37 25.18 -2.32
N THR A 6 12.67 24.42 -3.17
CA THR A 6 11.55 24.89 -4.01
C THR A 6 10.19 24.30 -3.62
N MET A 7 10.14 23.47 -2.58
CA MET A 7 8.91 22.80 -2.13
C MET A 7 7.97 23.77 -1.41
N THR A 8 6.70 23.80 -1.84
CA THR A 8 5.64 24.55 -1.14
C THR A 8 5.41 23.94 0.27
N PRO A 9 4.84 24.70 1.23
CA PRO A 9 4.48 24.16 2.55
C PRO A 9 3.60 22.90 2.47
N PHE A 10 2.69 22.87 1.48
CA PHE A 10 1.88 21.70 1.20
C PHE A 10 2.71 20.49 0.73
N GLY A 11 3.67 20.70 -0.18
CA GLY A 11 4.57 19.64 -0.64
C GLY A 11 5.38 19.02 0.50
N TRP A 12 5.82 19.83 1.46
CA TRP A 12 6.50 19.34 2.66
C TRP A 12 5.63 18.42 3.52
N ILE A 13 4.37 18.78 3.75
CA ILE A 13 3.42 17.94 4.51
C ILE A 13 3.20 16.61 3.79
N VAL A 14 2.94 16.66 2.48
CA VAL A 14 2.75 15.45 1.65
C VAL A 14 3.98 14.55 1.72
N PHE A 15 5.19 15.11 1.61
CA PHE A 15 6.43 14.36 1.68
C PHE A 15 6.60 13.62 3.02
N VAL A 16 6.37 14.31 4.15
CA VAL A 16 6.42 13.71 5.48
C VAL A 16 5.38 12.59 5.62
N CYS A 17 4.17 12.81 5.14
CA CYS A 17 3.11 11.78 5.15
C CYS A 17 3.53 10.52 4.35
N VAL A 18 4.06 10.68 3.13
CA VAL A 18 4.56 9.56 2.32
C VAL A 18 5.69 8.82 3.06
N PHE A 19 6.58 9.55 3.73
CA PHE A 19 7.68 8.95 4.48
C PHE A 19 7.18 8.10 5.65
N ILE A 20 6.21 8.59 6.42
CA ILE A 20 5.59 7.85 7.54
C ILE A 20 4.86 6.60 7.02
N MET A 21 4.09 6.73 5.94
CA MET A 21 3.42 5.59 5.30
C MET A 21 4.43 4.55 4.79
N GLY A 22 5.53 4.99 4.19
CA GLY A 22 6.62 4.12 3.74
C GLY A 22 7.29 3.37 4.90
N ALA A 23 7.55 4.04 6.02
CA ALA A 23 8.08 3.40 7.23
C ALA A 23 7.10 2.35 7.79
N ALA A 24 5.80 2.66 7.81
CA ALA A 24 4.76 1.72 8.23
C ALA A 24 4.70 0.49 7.30
N ALA A 25 4.70 0.69 5.98
CA ALA A 25 4.72 -0.41 5.01
C ALA A 25 5.98 -1.28 5.15
N MET A 26 7.15 -0.66 5.37
CA MET A 26 8.40 -1.38 5.60
C MET A 26 8.34 -2.21 6.90
N SER A 27 7.75 -1.68 7.97
CA SER A 27 7.56 -2.43 9.22
C SER A 27 6.64 -3.63 9.04
N GLY A 28 5.56 -3.49 8.26
CA GLY A 28 4.66 -4.58 7.89
C GLY A 28 5.37 -5.66 7.07
N LEU A 29 6.23 -5.26 6.13
CA LEU A 29 7.04 -6.19 5.33
C LEU A 29 8.04 -6.95 6.22
N LEU A 30 8.73 -6.26 7.12
CA LEU A 30 9.66 -6.91 8.08
C LEU A 30 8.93 -7.92 8.98
N LEU A 31 7.72 -7.59 9.44
CA LEU A 31 6.90 -8.51 10.23
C LEU A 31 6.44 -9.71 9.41
N ALA A 32 6.06 -9.51 8.14
CA ALA A 32 5.69 -10.59 7.22
C ALA A 32 6.85 -11.56 6.96
N LEU A 33 8.09 -11.06 6.83
CA LEU A 33 9.29 -11.88 6.65
C LEU A 33 9.70 -12.64 7.91
N ARG A 34 9.44 -12.07 9.10
CA ARG A 34 9.82 -12.68 10.38
C ARG A 34 8.82 -13.76 10.85
N THR A 35 7.55 -13.64 10.45
CA THR A 35 6.49 -14.51 10.95
C THR A 35 6.45 -15.83 10.19
N ARG A 36 6.34 -16.95 10.92
CA ARG A 36 6.26 -18.31 10.33
C ARG A 36 4.83 -18.80 10.08
N ASP A 37 3.85 -18.13 10.65
CA ASP A 37 2.44 -18.45 10.48
C ASP A 37 1.90 -17.94 9.13
N GLU A 38 1.34 -18.85 8.33
CA GLU A 38 0.85 -18.56 6.98
C GLU A 38 -0.32 -17.58 6.98
N LEU A 39 -1.18 -17.67 7.99
CA LEU A 39 -2.36 -16.81 8.11
C LEU A 39 -1.94 -15.37 8.41
N THR A 40 -1.06 -15.20 9.40
CA THR A 40 -0.50 -13.90 9.73
C THR A 40 0.26 -13.30 8.55
N ARG A 41 1.06 -14.08 7.82
CA ARG A 41 1.79 -13.60 6.63
C ARG A 41 0.85 -13.09 5.52
N THR A 42 -0.29 -13.75 5.33
CA THR A 42 -1.29 -13.36 4.33
C THR A 42 -1.92 -12.01 4.70
N VAL A 43 -2.33 -11.83 5.95
CA VAL A 43 -2.89 -10.55 6.41
C VAL A 43 -1.85 -9.43 6.31
N MET A 44 -0.59 -9.70 6.67
CA MET A 44 0.47 -8.69 6.56
C MET A 44 0.75 -8.28 5.11
N SER A 45 0.64 -9.21 4.15
CA SER A 45 0.76 -8.85 2.73
C SER A 45 -0.32 -7.89 2.25
N ASP A 46 -1.54 -8.00 2.78
CA ASP A 46 -2.65 -7.11 2.46
C ASP A 46 -2.42 -5.70 3.03
N VAL A 47 -1.93 -5.62 4.28
CA VAL A 47 -1.55 -4.36 4.93
C VAL A 47 -0.46 -3.63 4.13
N VAL A 48 0.56 -4.34 3.65
CA VAL A 48 1.62 -3.75 2.82
C VAL A 48 1.07 -3.30 1.47
N PHE A 49 0.21 -4.10 0.83
CA PHE A 49 -0.38 -3.75 -0.46
C PHE A 49 -1.23 -2.48 -0.40
N TYR A 50 -2.15 -2.39 0.56
CA TYR A 50 -2.96 -1.18 0.76
C TYR A 50 -2.12 0.01 1.21
N GLY A 51 -1.04 -0.22 1.98
CA GLY A 51 -0.05 0.80 2.31
C GLY A 51 0.61 1.41 1.05
N MET A 52 0.94 0.58 0.05
CA MET A 52 1.46 1.06 -1.23
C MET A 52 0.43 1.87 -2.02
N ILE A 53 -0.85 1.48 -2.01
CA ILE A 53 -1.93 2.25 -2.65
C ILE A 53 -2.10 3.63 -1.99
N CYS A 54 -2.05 3.69 -0.66
CA CYS A 54 -2.12 4.97 0.07
C CYS A 54 -0.96 5.91 -0.30
N MET A 55 0.27 5.39 -0.45
CA MET A 55 1.40 6.18 -0.91
C MET A 55 1.20 6.70 -2.33
N TYR A 56 0.67 5.86 -3.23
CA TYR A 56 0.37 6.24 -4.61
C TYR A 56 -0.71 7.34 -4.69
N LEU A 57 -1.80 7.21 -3.91
CA LEU A 57 -2.84 8.23 -3.82
C LEU A 57 -2.28 9.56 -3.30
N THR A 58 -1.44 9.51 -2.27
CA THR A 58 -0.80 10.70 -1.69
C THR A 58 0.11 11.39 -2.71
N TRP A 59 0.83 10.62 -3.53
CA TRP A 59 1.61 11.15 -4.64
C TRP A 59 0.73 11.81 -5.72
N SER A 60 -0.43 11.22 -6.04
CA SER A 60 -1.37 11.75 -7.03
C SER A 60 -1.97 13.12 -6.67
N VAL A 61 -1.98 13.47 -5.38
CA VAL A 61 -2.44 14.80 -4.93
C VAL A 61 -1.48 15.91 -5.34
N THR A 62 -0.18 15.61 -5.47
CA THR A 62 0.84 16.58 -5.91
C THR A 62 1.10 16.52 -7.40
N ASN A 63 0.80 15.38 -8.05
CA ASN A 63 0.99 15.16 -9.47
C ASN A 63 -0.38 15.01 -10.14
N ALA A 64 -0.85 16.09 -10.76
CA ALA A 64 -2.12 16.10 -11.47
C ALA A 64 -2.05 15.20 -12.73
N ALA A 65 -2.27 13.91 -12.54
CA ALA A 65 -2.42 12.93 -13.60
C ALA A 65 -3.86 12.39 -13.57
N PRO A 66 -4.65 12.62 -14.64
CA PRO A 66 -6.10 12.34 -14.64
C PRO A 66 -6.43 10.86 -14.43
N MET A 67 -5.54 9.94 -14.83
CA MET A 67 -5.72 8.50 -14.69
C MET A 67 -5.33 7.94 -13.31
N SER A 68 -4.79 8.76 -12.41
CA SER A 68 -4.26 8.25 -11.14
C SER A 68 -5.33 7.61 -10.26
N TRP A 69 -6.52 8.20 -10.25
CA TRP A 69 -7.65 7.71 -9.45
C TRP A 69 -8.23 6.41 -10.01
N ASP A 70 -8.32 6.27 -11.33
CA ASP A 70 -8.79 5.05 -11.98
C ASP A 70 -7.84 3.88 -11.69
N ILE A 71 -6.53 4.12 -11.78
CA ILE A 71 -5.50 3.14 -11.45
C ILE A 71 -5.58 2.73 -9.98
N ALA A 72 -5.74 3.70 -9.07
CA ALA A 72 -5.86 3.40 -7.64
C ALA A 72 -7.12 2.56 -7.33
N LEU A 73 -8.24 2.86 -8.00
CA LEU A 73 -9.49 2.11 -7.85
C LEU A 73 -9.37 0.69 -8.39
N LEU A 74 -8.81 0.53 -9.59
CA LEU A 74 -8.55 -0.79 -10.18
C LEU A 74 -7.55 -1.60 -9.33
N ALA A 75 -6.50 -0.97 -8.82
CA ALA A 75 -5.53 -1.62 -7.93
C ALA A 75 -6.20 -2.09 -6.63
N ALA A 76 -7.03 -1.26 -6.01
CA ALA A 76 -7.70 -1.59 -4.75
C ALA A 76 -8.69 -2.76 -4.91
N ILE A 77 -9.47 -2.78 -5.98
CA ILE A 77 -10.50 -3.81 -6.19
C ILE A 77 -9.91 -5.06 -6.84
N ALA A 78 -9.30 -4.93 -8.02
CA ALA A 78 -8.86 -6.07 -8.81
C ALA A 78 -7.58 -6.70 -8.24
N CYS A 79 -6.62 -5.88 -7.80
CA CYS A 79 -5.34 -6.39 -7.28
C CYS A 79 -5.28 -6.54 -5.75
N GLY A 80 -6.13 -5.86 -4.98
CA GLY A 80 -6.16 -6.00 -3.52
C GLY A 80 -7.10 -7.11 -3.06
N VAL A 81 -8.39 -6.92 -3.33
CA VAL A 81 -9.44 -7.79 -2.79
C VAL A 81 -9.41 -9.21 -3.36
N LEU A 82 -9.16 -9.36 -4.68
CA LEU A 82 -9.19 -10.68 -5.32
C LEU A 82 -8.07 -11.62 -4.83
N PRO A 83 -6.80 -11.19 -4.73
CA PRO A 83 -5.74 -12.05 -4.21
C PRO A 83 -5.97 -12.46 -2.75
N THR A 84 -6.46 -11.55 -1.90
CA THR A 84 -6.73 -11.84 -0.48
C THR A 84 -7.84 -12.87 -0.32
N PHE A 85 -8.93 -12.77 -1.11
CA PHE A 85 -9.96 -13.82 -1.13
C PHE A 85 -9.45 -15.15 -1.70
N SER A 86 -8.62 -15.12 -2.73
CA SER A 86 -8.02 -16.32 -3.30
C SER A 86 -7.18 -17.06 -2.25
N MET A 87 -6.32 -16.34 -1.53
CA MET A 87 -5.51 -16.92 -0.46
C MET A 87 -6.34 -17.41 0.72
N ALA A 88 -7.37 -16.67 1.14
CA ALA A 88 -8.28 -17.13 2.18
C ALA A 88 -8.93 -18.49 1.83
N ARG A 89 -9.33 -18.69 0.56
CA ARG A 89 -9.89 -19.97 0.10
C ARG A 89 -8.85 -21.09 0.03
N ILE A 90 -7.61 -20.78 -0.37
CA ILE A 90 -6.52 -21.76 -0.39
C ILE A 90 -6.23 -22.23 1.04
N ILE A 91 -6.13 -21.30 2.00
CA ILE A 91 -5.88 -21.59 3.42
C ILE A 91 -7.06 -22.38 4.02
N SER A 92 -8.30 -22.01 3.72
CA SER A 92 -9.49 -22.72 4.20
C SER A 92 -9.71 -24.08 3.51
N LYS A 93 -8.88 -24.44 2.52
CA LYS A 93 -9.03 -25.63 1.67
C LYS A 93 -10.42 -25.71 1.02
N GLY A 94 -11.01 -24.56 0.72
CA GLY A 94 -12.37 -24.46 0.16
C GLY A 94 -13.49 -24.82 1.13
N ARG A 95 -13.21 -25.08 2.42
CA ARG A 95 -14.25 -25.15 3.45
C ARG A 95 -14.74 -23.74 3.73
N ARG A 96 -16.05 -23.57 3.62
CA ARG A 96 -16.74 -22.29 3.89
C ARG A 96 -16.77 -22.00 5.38
#